data_AF-A0A6U5B991-F1
#
_entry.id   AF-A0A6U5B991-F1
#
_cell.length_a   1.000
_cell.length_b   1.000
_cell.length_c   1.000
_cell.angle_alpha   90.00
_cell.angle_beta   90.00
_cell.angle_gamma   90.00
#
_symmetry.space_group_name_H-M   'P 1'
#
loop_
_entity.id
_entity.type
_entity.pdbx_description
1 polymer ?
#
loop_
_entity_poly.entity_id
_entity_poly.type
_entity_poly.pdbx_seq_one_letter_code
_entity_poly.pdbx_strand_id
1 'polypeptide(L)'
;GEAEGELYLDDGDTTMHSKGQFAKFRIVYNQNSELSCARSGGEGASPAHTIERVVVYGLGKEPKSVDAEQAGAKTPLEFTYDKGAQVLLVRKPNVSLKEDWKVVIA
;
A
#
# COMPACT_ATOMS: atom_id res chain seq x y z
N GLY A 1 15.28 -5.94 -2.70
CA GLY A 1 14.37 -6.92 -3.30
C GLY A 1 13.24 -6.18 -3.97
N GLU A 2 12.43 -6.87 -4.78
CA GLU A 2 11.28 -6.28 -5.47
C GLU A 2 10.08 -7.20 -5.29
N ALA A 3 8.88 -6.62 -5.24
CA ALA A 3 7.63 -7.35 -5.21
C ALA A 3 6.55 -6.55 -5.94
N GLU A 4 5.60 -7.25 -6.53
CA GLU A 4 4.45 -6.65 -7.19
C GLU A 4 3.18 -7.43 -6.85
N GLY A 5 2.07 -6.72 -6.73
CA GLY A 5 0.76 -7.29 -6.55
C GLY A 5 -0.34 -6.37 -7.07
N GLU A 6 -1.57 -6.88 -7.06
CA GLU A 6 -2.75 -6.14 -7.46
C GLU A 6 -3.84 -6.26 -6.38
N LEU A 7 -4.64 -5.20 -6.26
CA LEU A 7 -5.84 -5.18 -5.41
C LEU A 7 -7.05 -4.88 -6.28
N TYR A 8 -8.07 -5.72 -6.19
CA TYR A 8 -9.35 -5.57 -6.87
C TYR A 8 -10.46 -5.39 -5.84
N LEU A 9 -11.31 -4.38 -6.02
CA LEU A 9 -12.43 -4.07 -5.14
C LEU A 9 -13.68 -3.73 -5.97
N ASP A 10 -14.80 -4.36 -5.68
CA ASP A 10 -16.13 -4.02 -6.17
C ASP A 10 -17.12 -3.96 -4.99
N ASP A 11 -18.43 -3.98 -5.27
CA ASP A 11 -19.46 -3.98 -4.23
C ASP A 11 -19.70 -5.37 -3.59
N GLY A 12 -19.13 -6.45 -4.15
CA GLY A 12 -19.28 -7.83 -3.70
C GLY A 12 -20.69 -8.42 -3.81
N ASP A 13 -21.65 -7.70 -4.38
CA ASP A 13 -23.08 -8.05 -4.36
C ASP A 13 -23.68 -8.05 -5.77
N THR A 14 -23.32 -7.08 -6.61
CA THR A 14 -23.90 -6.94 -7.94
C THR A 14 -22.99 -7.51 -9.05
N THR A 15 -23.56 -7.66 -10.25
CA THR A 15 -22.79 -8.02 -11.45
C THR A 15 -22.18 -6.80 -12.15
N MET A 16 -22.20 -5.60 -11.55
CA MET A 16 -21.78 -4.36 -12.20
C MET A 16 -20.27 -4.28 -12.45
N HIS A 17 -19.48 -5.14 -11.80
CA HIS A 17 -18.07 -5.35 -12.10
C HIS A 17 -17.83 -5.70 -13.58
N SER A 18 -18.73 -6.47 -14.21
CA SER A 18 -18.69 -6.81 -15.64
C SER A 18 -18.85 -5.59 -16.56
N LYS A 19 -19.40 -4.49 -16.02
CA LYS A 19 -19.56 -3.20 -16.70
C LYS A 19 -18.49 -2.19 -16.28
N GLY A 20 -17.42 -2.61 -15.61
CA GLY A 20 -16.34 -1.72 -15.17
C GLY A 20 -16.55 -1.06 -13.81
N GLN A 21 -17.61 -1.40 -13.06
CA GLN A 21 -17.83 -0.88 -11.70
C GLN A 21 -16.99 -1.63 -10.67
N PHE A 22 -15.69 -1.38 -10.73
CA PHE A 22 -14.71 -1.85 -9.75
C PHE A 22 -13.59 -0.80 -9.63
N ALA A 23 -12.68 -1.02 -8.69
CA ALA A 23 -11.43 -0.33 -8.56
C ALA A 23 -10.31 -1.36 -8.58
N LYS A 24 -9.32 -1.15 -9.45
CA LYS A 24 -8.12 -1.97 -9.52
C LYS A 24 -6.92 -1.10 -9.20
N PHE A 25 -6.03 -1.61 -8.35
CA PHE A 25 -4.81 -0.95 -7.94
C PHE A 25 -3.62 -1.86 -8.21
N ARG A 26 -2.51 -1.26 -8.63
CA ARG A 26 -1.21 -1.91 -8.73
C ARG A 26 -0.38 -1.50 -7.52
N ILE A 27 0.19 -2.48 -6.84
CA ILE A 27 1.02 -2.29 -5.64
C ILE A 27 2.43 -2.78 -5.96
N VAL A 28 3.44 -1.93 -5.77
CA VAL A 28 4.83 -2.23 -6.15
C VAL A 28 5.75 -1.90 -5.00
N TYR A 29 6.62 -2.84 -4.64
CA TYR A 29 7.79 -2.61 -3.81
C TYR A 29 9.04 -2.64 -4.69
N ASN A 30 9.78 -1.53 -4.76
CA ASN A 30 10.90 -1.38 -5.67
C ASN A 30 12.28 -1.45 -4.97
N GLN A 31 13.35 -1.39 -5.76
CA GLN A 31 14.74 -1.46 -5.27
C GLN A 31 15.15 -0.30 -4.35
N ASN A 32 14.40 0.81 -4.38
CA ASN A 32 14.62 1.98 -3.54
C ASN A 32 13.94 1.85 -2.16
N SER A 33 13.42 0.67 -1.81
CA SER A 33 12.69 0.42 -0.56
C SER A 33 11.40 1.25 -0.45
N GLU A 34 10.72 1.43 -1.56
CA GLU A 34 9.46 2.17 -1.64
C GLU A 34 8.32 1.21 -1.99
N LEU A 35 7.27 1.22 -1.17
CA LEU A 35 6.01 0.54 -1.44
C LEU A 35 5.01 1.56 -1.98
N SER A 36 4.60 1.47 -3.23
CA SER A 36 3.61 2.36 -3.83
C SER A 36 2.33 1.62 -4.20
N CYS A 37 1.22 2.36 -4.23
CA CYS A 37 -0.06 1.90 -4.74
C CYS A 37 -0.63 2.97 -5.66
N ALA A 38 -0.99 2.57 -6.87
CA ALA A 38 -1.59 3.46 -7.85
C ALA A 38 -2.82 2.81 -8.49
N ARG A 39 -3.84 3.61 -8.80
CA ARG A 39 -5.01 3.11 -9.52
C ARG A 39 -4.61 2.66 -10.93
N SER A 40 -4.95 1.42 -11.29
CA SER A 40 -4.58 0.79 -12.55
C SER A 40 -5.79 0.42 -13.43
N GLY A 41 -7.01 0.55 -12.92
CA GLY A 41 -8.22 0.37 -13.73
C GLY A 41 -9.54 0.45 -12.96
N GLY A 42 -10.64 0.33 -13.69
CA GLY A 42 -12.00 0.42 -13.17
C GLY A 42 -12.47 1.87 -12.95
N GLU A 43 -13.70 2.18 -13.32
CA GLU A 43 -14.20 3.56 -13.41
C GLU A 43 -15.37 3.85 -12.47
N GLY A 44 -15.99 2.82 -11.87
CA GLY A 44 -17.22 2.99 -11.08
C GLY A 44 -17.06 2.96 -9.56
N ALA A 45 -16.01 2.32 -9.02
CA ALA A 45 -15.86 2.18 -7.58
C ALA A 45 -14.94 3.26 -6.97
N SER A 46 -15.41 3.91 -5.91
CA SER A 46 -14.65 4.84 -5.08
C SER A 46 -14.51 4.26 -3.67
N PRO A 47 -13.53 3.39 -3.43
CA PRO A 47 -13.38 2.72 -2.14
C PRO A 47 -13.09 3.75 -1.04
N ALA A 48 -13.84 3.68 0.05
CA ALA A 48 -13.63 4.51 1.24
C ALA A 48 -12.61 3.90 2.23
N HIS A 49 -11.90 2.85 1.82
CA HIS A 49 -11.00 2.08 2.66
C HIS A 49 -9.60 2.69 2.74
N THR A 50 -8.95 2.46 3.87
CA THR A 50 -7.58 2.86 4.16
C THR A 50 -6.70 1.63 4.40
N ILE A 51 -5.40 1.77 4.19
CA ILE A 51 -4.41 0.76 4.57
C ILE A 51 -4.00 0.99 6.03
N GLU A 52 -4.32 0.02 6.88
CA GLU A 52 -4.08 0.09 8.33
C GLU A 52 -2.78 -0.61 8.77
N ARG A 53 -2.18 -1.42 7.90
CA ARG A 53 -0.99 -2.23 8.22
C ARG A 53 -0.19 -2.58 6.98
N VAL A 54 1.12 -2.43 7.06
CA VAL A 54 2.08 -2.96 6.08
C VAL A 54 3.06 -3.88 6.79
N VAL A 55 3.34 -5.04 6.19
CA VAL A 55 4.35 -5.99 6.68
C VAL A 55 5.32 -6.28 5.54
N VAL A 56 6.61 -6.07 5.78
CA VAL A 56 7.68 -6.37 4.81
C VAL A 56 8.52 -7.51 5.36
N TYR A 57 8.54 -8.63 4.63
CA TYR A 57 9.34 -9.81 4.96
C TYR A 57 10.66 -9.79 4.20
N GLY A 58 11.71 -10.37 4.80
CA GLY A 58 13.04 -10.47 4.17
C GLY A 58 13.77 -9.13 4.06
N LEU A 59 13.40 -8.15 4.88
CA LEU A 59 14.09 -6.85 4.91
C LEU A 59 15.38 -7.02 5.70
N GLY A 60 16.52 -7.19 5.01
CA GLY A 60 17.78 -7.56 5.68
C GLY A 60 18.42 -6.48 6.56
N LYS A 61 17.92 -5.24 6.49
CA LYS A 61 18.44 -4.09 7.23
C LYS A 61 17.32 -3.40 7.98
N GLU A 62 17.58 -3.08 9.25
CA GLU A 62 16.68 -2.29 10.08
C GLU A 62 16.50 -0.88 9.50
N PRO A 63 15.25 -0.43 9.27
CA PRO A 63 14.96 0.94 8.88
C PRO A 63 15.27 1.92 10.00
N LYS A 64 15.77 3.09 9.61
CA LYS A 64 15.91 4.29 10.46
C LYS A 64 14.63 5.11 10.46
N SER A 65 13.86 5.10 9.37
CA SER A 65 12.59 5.81 9.27
C SER A 65 11.64 5.12 8.30
N VAL A 66 10.35 5.31 8.54
CA VAL A 66 9.29 4.93 7.62
C VAL A 66 8.32 6.10 7.49
N ASP A 67 8.00 6.51 6.28
CA ASP A 67 7.11 7.65 6.00
C ASP A 67 6.01 7.26 5.00
N ALA A 68 4.79 7.72 5.22
CA ALA A 68 3.73 7.73 4.22
C ALA A 68 3.76 9.03 3.41
N GLU A 69 3.51 8.94 2.12
CA GLU A 69 3.32 10.06 1.20
C GLU A 69 1.99 9.88 0.46
N GLN A 70 1.09 10.86 0.60
CA GLN A 70 -0.21 10.90 -0.07
C GLN A 70 -0.65 12.36 -0.21
N ALA A 71 -1.28 12.73 -1.33
CA ALA A 71 -1.76 14.10 -1.58
C ALA A 71 -0.68 15.21 -1.43
N GLY A 72 0.59 14.87 -1.63
CA GLY A 72 1.73 15.80 -1.41
C GLY A 72 2.11 16.01 0.06
N ALA A 73 1.41 15.37 1.02
CA ALA A 73 1.78 15.36 2.43
C ALA A 73 2.69 14.18 2.73
N LYS A 74 3.72 14.41 3.55
CA LYS A 74 4.63 13.40 4.07
C LYS A 74 4.44 13.24 5.58
N THR A 75 4.15 12.03 6.04
CA THR A 75 3.82 11.73 7.43
C THR A 75 4.68 10.59 7.97
N PRO A 76 5.46 10.79 9.05
CA PRO A 76 6.24 9.72 9.65
C PRO A 76 5.33 8.67 10.30
N LEU A 77 5.72 7.40 10.20
CA LEU A 77 4.94 6.26 10.68
C LEU A 77 5.65 5.54 11.84
N GLU A 78 4.86 4.99 12.75
CA GLU A 78 5.36 4.06 13.75
C GLU A 78 5.62 2.69 13.14
N PHE A 79 6.77 2.10 13.48
CA PHE A 79 7.14 0.76 13.02
C PHE A 79 7.93 -0.01 14.08
N THR A 80 7.94 -1.34 13.93
CA THR A 80 8.82 -2.25 14.67
C THR A 80 9.55 -3.13 13.68
N TYR A 81 10.82 -3.43 13.94
CA TYR A 81 11.62 -4.35 13.12
C TYR A 81 12.13 -5.52 13.97
N ASP A 82 11.83 -6.74 13.52
CA ASP A 82 12.41 -7.95 14.07
C ASP A 82 13.63 -8.34 13.22
N LYS A 83 14.82 -8.16 13.80
CA LYS A 83 16.09 -8.49 13.12
C LYS A 83 16.29 -9.99 12.92
N GLY A 84 15.79 -10.83 13.83
CA GLY A 84 15.94 -12.29 13.73
C GLY A 84 15.06 -12.86 12.62
N ALA A 85 13.84 -12.35 12.50
CA ALA A 85 12.90 -12.73 11.45
C ALA A 85 13.08 -11.93 10.14
N GLN A 86 13.83 -10.82 10.16
CA GLN A 86 13.94 -9.85 9.06
C GLN A 86 12.57 -9.32 8.63
N VAL A 87 11.73 -8.94 9.61
CA VAL A 87 10.35 -8.48 9.40
C VAL A 87 10.18 -7.05 9.89
N LEU A 88 9.72 -6.17 8.99
CA LEU A 88 9.24 -4.83 9.32
C LEU A 88 7.72 -4.86 9.45
N LEU A 89 7.21 -4.33 10.55
CA LEU A 89 5.78 -4.05 10.76
C LEU A 89 5.57 -2.55 10.85
N VAL A 90 4.80 -1.98 9.93
CA VAL A 90 4.37 -0.58 9.95
C VAL A 90 2.92 -0.51 10.41
N ARG A 91 2.63 0.30 11.42
CA ARG A 91 1.30 0.39 12.04
C ARG A 91 0.58 1.68 11.63
N LYS A 92 -0.69 1.56 11.28
CA LYS A 92 -1.60 2.66 10.94
C LYS A 92 -1.02 3.67 9.92
N PRO A 93 -0.61 3.23 8.71
CA PRO A 93 -0.26 4.17 7.63
C PRO A 93 -1.39 5.17 7.33
N ASN A 94 -2.65 4.74 7.48
CA ASN A 94 -3.86 5.53 7.27
C ASN A 94 -3.93 6.18 5.87
N VAL A 95 -3.25 5.58 4.89
CA VAL A 95 -3.29 6.03 3.49
C VAL A 95 -4.57 5.51 2.83
N SER A 96 -5.30 6.41 2.18
CA SER A 96 -6.59 6.15 1.55
C SER A 96 -6.44 5.49 0.18
N LEU A 97 -7.32 4.56 -0.20
CA LEU A 97 -7.38 4.03 -1.56
C LEU A 97 -8.07 4.98 -2.57
N LYS A 98 -8.51 6.16 -2.13
CA LYS A 98 -9.07 7.19 -3.02
C LYS A 98 -8.01 7.88 -3.87
N GLU A 99 -6.76 7.84 -3.44
CA GLU A 99 -5.65 8.53 -4.06
C GLU A 99 -4.42 7.62 -4.06
N ASP A 100 -3.50 7.88 -4.99
CA ASP A 100 -2.22 7.20 -5.01
C ASP A 100 -1.42 7.53 -3.74
N TRP A 101 -0.67 6.54 -3.27
CA TRP A 101 0.16 6.71 -2.08
C TRP A 101 1.46 5.92 -2.17
N LYS A 102 2.42 6.30 -1.33
CA LYS A 102 3.69 5.61 -1.17
C LYS A 102 4.07 5.51 0.30
N VAL A 103 4.75 4.42 0.66
CA VAL A 103 5.45 4.25 1.93
C VAL A 103 6.94 4.11 1.64
N VAL A 104 7.74 5.04 2.15
CA VAL A 104 9.20 5.06 2.02
C VAL A 104 9.83 4.41 3.24
N ILE A 105 10.74 3.46 3.03
CA ILE A 105 11.48 2.76 4.10
C ILE A 105 12.97 3.06 3.91
N ALA A 106 13.61 3.74 4.88
CA ALA A 106 15.00 4.21 4.77
C ALA A 106 15.90 3.67 5.88
#